data_AF-A0A0G1FV89-F1
#
_entry.id   AF-A0A0G1FV89-F1
#
_cell.length_a   1.000
_cell.length_b   1.000
_cell.length_c   1.000
_cell.angle_alpha   90.00
_cell.angle_beta   90.00
_cell.angle_gamma   90.00
#
_symmetry.space_group_name_H-M   'P 1'
#
loop_
_entity.id
_entity.type
_entity.pdbx_description
1 polymer ?
#
loop_
_entity_poly.entity_id
_entity_poly.type
_entity_poly.pdbx_seq_one_letter_code
_entity_poly.pdbx_strand_id
1 'polypeptide(L)' 'MEDLIFIKNTTWPEVFEGWQDREAKDPGWIECATKIKDWSDWESWRKYTATQLRADNREWKIYKITDANKV' A
#
# COMPACT_ATOMS: atom_id res chain seq x y z
N MET A 1 11.90 8.65 17.42
CA MET A 1 12.28 8.09 16.10
C MET A 1 13.27 6.92 16.28
N GLU A 2 13.20 6.22 17.43
CA GLU A 2 14.17 5.17 17.82
C GLU A 2 13.65 3.75 17.54
N ASP A 3 12.41 3.62 17.04
CA ASP A 3 11.74 2.33 16.92
C ASP A 3 11.62 1.79 15.48
N LEU A 4 12.37 2.39 14.54
CA LEU A 4 12.39 2.00 13.12
C LEU A 4 13.81 1.67 12.67
N ILE A 5 14.04 0.42 12.29
CA ILE A 5 15.28 -0.01 11.65
C ILE A 5 15.09 0.04 10.14
N PHE A 6 15.92 0.83 9.44
CA PHE A 6 15.93 0.84 7.97
C PHE A 6 16.37 -0.52 7.43
N ILE A 7 15.58 -1.09 6.51
CA ILE A 7 15.90 -2.35 5.85
C ILE A 7 16.51 -2.08 4.48
N LYS A 8 15.76 -1.41 3.60
CA LYS A 8 16.19 -1.12 2.23
C LYS A 8 15.39 0.00 1.58
N ASN A 9 15.96 0.58 0.52
CA ASN A 9 15.19 1.36 -0.44
C ASN A 9 14.27 0.43 -1.24
N THR A 10 13.17 0.98 -1.74
CA THR A 10 12.23 0.27 -2.62
C THR A 10 11.62 1.27 -3.59
N THR A 11 10.73 0.81 -4.45
CA THR A 11 10.06 1.63 -5.46
C THR A 11 8.55 1.51 -5.32
N TRP A 12 7.82 2.48 -5.87
CA TRP A 12 6.36 2.41 -5.89
C TRP A 12 5.82 1.12 -6.56
N PRO A 13 6.36 0.66 -7.71
CA PRO A 13 5.95 -0.62 -8.30
C PRO A 13 6.07 -1.82 -7.37
N GLU A 14 7.18 -1.95 -6.63
CA GLU A 14 7.37 -3.05 -5.66
C GLU A 14 6.38 -2.95 -4.48
N VAL A 15 6.08 -1.74 -4.03
CA VAL A 15 5.08 -1.52 -2.97
C VAL A 15 3.69 -1.90 -3.46
N PHE A 16 3.34 -1.49 -4.68
CA PHE A 16 2.05 -1.78 -5.29
C PHE A 16 1.86 -3.28 -5.55
N GLU A 17 2.88 -3.97 -6.03
CA GLU A 17 2.88 -5.43 -6.18
C GLU A 17 2.60 -6.11 -4.84
N GLY A 18 3.27 -5.69 -3.76
CA GLY A 18 3.01 -6.21 -2.42
C GLY A 18 1.60 -5.93 -1.91
N TRP A 19 0.97 -4.82 -2.31
CA TRP A 19 -0.44 -4.56 -2.02
C TRP A 19 -1.35 -5.48 -2.82
N GLN A 20 -1.09 -5.64 -4.11
CA GLN A 20 -1.87 -6.51 -4.99
C GLN A 20 -1.87 -7.95 -4.51
N ASP A 21 -0.72 -8.48 -4.08
CA ASP A 21 -0.62 -9.85 -3.58
C ASP A 21 -1.46 -10.12 -2.33
N ARG A 22 -1.63 -9.12 -1.46
CA ARG A 22 -2.37 -9.25 -0.19
C ARG A 22 -3.83 -8.83 -0.31
N GLU A 23 -4.12 -7.76 -1.04
CA GLU A 23 -5.43 -7.13 -1.04
C GLU A 23 -6.28 -7.54 -2.25
N ALA A 24 -5.69 -7.73 -3.44
CA ALA A 24 -6.48 -7.98 -4.65
C ALA A 24 -7.19 -9.35 -4.66
N LYS A 25 -6.79 -10.25 -3.75
CA LYS A 25 -7.39 -11.59 -3.54
C LYS A 25 -8.25 -11.64 -2.27
N ASP A 26 -8.24 -10.59 -1.46
CA ASP A 26 -8.99 -10.52 -0.21
C ASP A 26 -10.43 -10.04 -0.51
N PRO A 27 -11.46 -10.83 -0.16
CA PRO A 27 -12.85 -10.47 -0.45
C PRO A 27 -13.29 -9.14 0.18
N GLY A 28 -12.76 -8.78 1.35
CA GLY A 28 -13.08 -7.53 2.03
C GLY A 28 -12.54 -6.32 1.29
N TRP A 29 -11.33 -6.41 0.75
CA TRP A 29 -10.75 -5.35 -0.09
C TRP A 29 -11.45 -5.23 -1.45
N ILE A 30 -11.83 -6.35 -2.06
CA ILE A 30 -12.62 -6.35 -3.31
C ILE A 30 -14.00 -5.71 -3.07
N GLU A 31 -14.68 -6.07 -1.98
CA GLU A 31 -15.98 -5.48 -1.61
C GLU A 31 -15.85 -3.99 -1.31
N CYS A 32 -14.79 -3.58 -0.60
CA CYS A 32 -14.51 -2.17 -0.35
C CYS A 32 -14.36 -1.39 -1.66
N ALA A 33 -13.59 -1.92 -2.61
CA ALA A 33 -13.42 -1.29 -3.92
C ALA A 33 -14.74 -1.18 -4.69
N THR A 34 -15.48 -2.28 -4.80
CA THR A 34 -16.60 -2.41 -5.72
C THR A 34 -17.94 -1.93 -5.16
N LYS A 35 -18.21 -2.13 -3.87
CA LYS A 35 -19.51 -1.78 -3.26
C LYS A 35 -19.49 -0.51 -2.44
N ILE A 36 -18.37 -0.21 -1.77
CA ILE A 36 -18.27 0.95 -0.87
C ILE A 36 -17.73 2.16 -1.62
N LYS A 37 -16.67 1.96 -2.42
CA LYS A 37 -16.02 3.02 -3.18
C LYS A 37 -16.58 3.18 -4.59
N ASP A 38 -17.38 2.22 -5.05
CA ASP A 38 -18.05 2.21 -6.36
C ASP A 38 -17.07 2.25 -7.55
N TRP A 39 -16.00 1.45 -7.46
CA TRP A 39 -15.04 1.24 -8.55
C TRP A 39 -15.27 -0.10 -9.24
N SER A 40 -14.87 -0.17 -10.51
CA SER A 40 -14.96 -1.39 -11.33
C SER A 40 -14.22 -2.58 -10.69
N ASP A 41 -13.07 -2.30 -10.09
CA ASP A 41 -12.19 -3.28 -9.48
C ASP A 41 -11.21 -2.62 -8.49
N TRP A 42 -10.57 -3.44 -7.67
CA TRP A 42 -9.58 -3.00 -6.67
C TRP A 42 -8.37 -2.28 -7.29
N GLU A 43 -7.88 -2.75 -8.44
CA GLU A 43 -6.66 -2.25 -9.06
C GLU A 43 -6.87 -0.84 -9.62
N SER A 44 -7.97 -0.63 -10.34
CA SER A 44 -8.42 0.66 -10.85
C SER A 44 -8.53 1.70 -9.72
N TRP A 45 -9.16 1.32 -8.61
CA TRP A 45 -9.27 2.19 -7.43
C TRP A 45 -7.91 2.54 -6.82
N ARG A 46 -7.07 1.54 -6.55
CA ARG A 46 -5.77 1.75 -5.91
C ARG A 46 -4.81 2.54 -6.80
N LYS A 47 -4.78 2.28 -8.10
CA LYS A 47 -3.99 3.06 -9.07
C LYS A 47 -4.41 4.52 -9.10
N TYR A 48 -5.72 4.79 -9.21
CA TYR A 48 -6.22 6.16 -9.18
C TYR A 48 -5.80 6.89 -7.90
N THR A 49 -5.98 6.26 -6.75
CA THR A 49 -5.60 6.82 -5.45
C THR A 49 -4.10 7.09 -5.36
N ALA A 50 -3.27 6.16 -5.84
CA ALA A 50 -1.82 6.32 -5.87
C ALA A 50 -1.37 7.49 -6.76
N THR A 51 -2.03 7.70 -7.90
CA THR A 51 -1.80 8.85 -8.76
C THR A 51 -2.11 10.17 -8.04
N GLN A 52 -3.22 10.25 -7.30
CA GLN A 52 -3.53 11.46 -6.50
C GLN A 52 -2.44 11.78 -5.47
N LEU A 53 -1.79 10.74 -4.93
CA LEU A 53 -0.70 10.89 -3.96
C LEU A 53 0.67 11.15 -4.62
N ARG A 54 0.75 11.11 -5.95
CA ARG A 54 2.00 11.11 -6.73
C ARG A 54 2.98 10.04 -6.22
N ALA A 55 2.45 8.85 -5.94
CA ALA A 55 3.21 7.76 -5.32
C ALA A 55 4.46 7.37 -6.13
N ASP A 56 4.38 7.49 -7.45
CA ASP A 56 5.46 7.30 -8.42
C ASP A 56 6.62 8.29 -8.27
N ASN A 57 6.36 9.50 -7.76
CA ASN A 57 7.34 10.58 -7.63
C ASN A 57 7.94 10.68 -6.21
N ARG A 58 7.70 9.68 -5.36
CA ARG A 58 8.17 9.65 -3.97
C ARG A 58 9.33 8.69 -3.80
N GLU A 59 10.20 9.00 -2.84
CA GLU A 59 11.15 8.04 -2.31
C GLU A 59 10.43 7.01 -1.43
N TRP A 60 10.71 5.74 -1.66
CA TRP A 60 10.15 4.65 -0.87
C TRP A 60 11.25 3.88 -0.15
N LYS A 61 11.00 3.57 1.12
CA LYS A 61 11.94 2.90 2.03
C LYS A 61 11.17 1.94 2.92
N ILE A 62 11.71 0.75 3.13
CA ILE A 62 11.13 -0.27 4.02
C ILE A 62 11.86 -0.19 5.35
N TYR A 63 11.08 -0.12 6.43
CA TYR A 63 11.56 -0.12 7.80
C TYR A 63 10.95 -1.29 8.57
N LYS A 64 11.69 -1.80 9.55
CA LYS A 64 11.20 -2.75 10.55
C LYS A 64 10.85 -1.99 11.82
N ILE A 65 9.64 -2.19 12.31
CA ILE A 65 9.22 -1.70 13.63
C ILE A 65 9.83 -2.63 14.70
N THR A 66 10.55 -2.08 15.67
CA THR A 66 11.22 -2.87 16.73
C THR A 66 10.37 -3.09 17.97
N ASP A 67 9.42 -2.20 18.24
CA ASP A 67 8.45 -2.32 19.32
C ASP A 67 7.05 -1.95 18.80
N ALA A 68 6.22 -2.96 18.57
CA ALA A 68 4.90 -2.79 17.98
C ALA A 68 3.84 -2.24 18.97
N ASN A 69 4.15 -2.15 20.27
CA ASN A 69 3.19 -1.79 21.32
C ASN A 69 3.34 -0.36 21.87
N LYS A 70 4.26 0.45 21.31
CA LYS A 70 4.49 1.85 21.71
C LYS A 70 3.78 2.89 20.81
N VAL A 71 2.75 2.46 20.06
CA VAL A 71 1.99 3.34 19.15
C VAL A 71 0.96 4.17 19.89
#